data_AF-A0A2E2C8K1-F1
#
_entry.id   AF-A0A2E2C8K1-F1
#
_cell.length_a   1.000
_cell.length_b   1.000
_cell.length_c   1.000
_cell.angle_alpha   90.00
_cell.angle_beta   90.00
_cell.angle_gamma   90.00
#
_symmetry.space_group_name_H-M   'P 1'
#
loop_
_entity.id
_entity.type
_entity.pdbx_description
1 polymer ?
#
loop_
_entity_poly.entity_id
_entity_poly.type
_entity_poly.pdbx_seq_one_letter_code
_entity_poly.pdbx_strand_id
1 'polypeptide(L)'
;MRKEEVEIYSDASNYAIMRHPGRNFPGSLIQGDSLTHLCHTADAVRREIDKGDLEEAKVELEMLRKLLWFRLQHYETILIEHECELPFQRGLQPHPPLEVFDDEDE
;
A
#
# COMPACT_ATOMS: atom_id res chain seq x y z
N MET A 1 16.54 -8.08 -20.22
CA MET A 1 16.54 -8.10 -18.75
C MET A 1 17.87 -7.56 -18.27
N ARG A 2 17.89 -6.50 -17.47
CA ARG A 2 19.08 -5.98 -16.77
C ARG A 2 19.02 -6.47 -15.33
N LYS A 3 20.16 -6.84 -14.76
CA LYS A 3 20.30 -7.26 -13.35
C LYS A 3 21.23 -6.28 -12.64
N GLU A 4 20.88 -5.96 -11.41
CA GLU A 4 21.65 -5.11 -10.49
C GLU A 4 21.47 -5.68 -9.09
N GLU A 5 22.47 -5.51 -8.24
CA GLU A 5 22.34 -5.83 -6.81
C GLU A 5 21.51 -4.74 -6.12
N VAL A 6 20.65 -5.13 -5.20
CA VAL A 6 19.76 -4.22 -4.47
C VAL A 6 19.90 -4.47 -2.98
N GLU A 7 19.75 -3.42 -2.18
CA GLU A 7 19.67 -3.56 -0.72
C GLU A 7 18.25 -3.96 -0.35
N ILE A 8 18.10 -5.02 0.45
CA ILE A 8 16.81 -5.52 0.92
C ILE A 8 16.71 -5.19 2.41
N TYR A 9 15.67 -4.43 2.76
CA TYR A 9 15.35 -4.05 4.14
C TYR A 9 14.24 -4.94 4.71
N SER A 10 13.31 -5.37 3.85
CA SER A 10 12.29 -6.35 4.20
C SER A 10 11.97 -7.19 2.97
N ASP A 11 11.85 -8.50 3.17
CA ASP A 11 11.42 -9.48 2.18
C ASP A 11 10.10 -10.16 2.57
N ALA A 12 9.35 -9.55 3.52
CA ALA A 12 7.99 -9.97 3.85
C ALA A 12 7.16 -10.07 2.57
N SER A 13 6.55 -11.24 2.32
CA SER A 13 6.25 -11.74 0.96
C SER A 13 5.52 -10.76 0.04
N ASN A 14 4.65 -9.90 0.56
CA ASN A 14 3.82 -8.97 -0.23
C ASN A 14 4.23 -7.49 -0.10
N TYR A 15 5.23 -7.20 0.73
CA TYR A 15 5.66 -5.84 1.09
C TYR A 15 7.18 -5.70 1.13
N ALA A 16 7.87 -6.27 0.14
CA ALA A 16 9.31 -6.13 0.06
C ALA A 16 9.72 -4.65 -0.03
N ILE A 17 10.66 -4.25 0.82
CA ILE A 17 11.26 -2.91 0.84
C ILE A 17 12.71 -3.03 0.42
N MET A 18 13.06 -2.37 -0.69
CA MET A 18 14.37 -2.49 -1.30
C MET A 18 14.85 -1.16 -1.88
N ARG A 19 16.17 -0.93 -1.88
CA ARG A 19 16.77 0.24 -2.51
C ARG A 19 17.54 -0.17 -3.77
N HIS A 20 17.05 0.29 -4.91
CA HIS A 20 17.76 0.14 -6.18
C HIS A 20 18.98 1.08 -6.20
N PRO A 21 20.11 0.68 -6.80
CA PRO A 21 21.29 1.54 -6.96
C PRO A 21 20.94 2.93 -7.52
N GLY A 22 21.48 3.98 -6.90
CA GLY A 22 21.28 5.37 -7.30
C GLY A 22 19.99 6.02 -6.79
N ARG A 23 19.22 5.35 -5.93
CA ARG A 23 18.10 5.96 -5.20
C ARG A 23 18.50 6.33 -3.78
N ASN A 24 18.04 7.49 -3.32
CA ASN A 24 18.30 7.95 -1.95
C ASN A 24 17.44 7.17 -0.95
N PHE A 25 16.14 7.07 -1.23
CA PHE A 25 15.18 6.36 -0.39
C PHE A 25 14.93 4.94 -0.91
N PRO A 26 14.75 3.95 -0.03
CA PRO A 26 14.20 2.65 -0.41
C PRO A 26 12.82 2.80 -1.04
N GLY A 27 12.39 1.83 -1.85
CA GLY A 27 11.04 1.75 -2.40
C GLY A 27 10.31 0.50 -1.91
N SER A 28 8.97 0.52 -1.99
CA SER A 28 8.14 -0.67 -1.84
C SER A 28 7.95 -1.35 -3.19
N LEU A 29 8.33 -2.62 -3.29
CA LEU A 29 8.05 -3.43 -4.47
C LEU A 29 6.57 -3.85 -4.44
N ILE A 30 5.87 -3.61 -5.55
CA ILE A 30 4.52 -4.12 -5.78
C ILE A 30 4.62 -5.19 -6.86
N GLN A 31 4.31 -6.44 -6.51
CA GLN A 31 4.26 -7.55 -7.45
C GLN A 31 3.10 -7.35 -8.45
N GLY A 32 3.19 -7.95 -9.63
CA GLY A 32 2.23 -7.72 -10.71
C GLY A 32 0.79 -8.11 -10.36
N ASP A 33 0.60 -9.17 -9.58
CA ASP A 33 -0.69 -9.63 -9.05
C ASP A 33 -1.28 -8.63 -8.05
N SER A 34 -0.47 -8.17 -7.08
CA SER A 34 -0.86 -7.13 -6.12
C SER A 34 -1.18 -5.81 -6.81
N LEU A 35 -0.39 -5.42 -7.82
CA LEU A 35 -0.62 -4.22 -8.62
C LEU A 35 -1.93 -4.33 -9.41
N THR A 36 -2.17 -5.50 -10.01
CA THR A 36 -3.43 -5.77 -10.73
C THR A 36 -4.63 -5.68 -9.79
N HIS A 37 -4.52 -6.23 -8.58
CA HIS A 37 -5.57 -6.14 -7.57
C HIS A 37 -5.88 -4.68 -7.21
N LEU A 38 -4.87 -3.86 -6.90
CA LEU A 38 -5.05 -2.42 -6.62
C LEU A 38 -5.76 -1.69 -7.78
N CYS A 39 -5.37 -1.97 -9.03
CA CYS A 39 -6.01 -1.39 -10.20
C CYS A 39 -7.47 -1.83 -10.33
N HIS A 40 -7.75 -3.12 -10.17
CA HIS A 40 -9.13 -3.64 -10.25
C HIS A 40 -10.03 -3.09 -9.14
N THR A 41 -9.53 -2.94 -7.92
CA THR A 41 -10.29 -2.31 -6.82
C THR A 41 -10.59 -0.85 -7.15
N ALA A 42 -9.64 -0.10 -7.72
CA ALA A 42 -9.90 1.26 -8.18
C ALA A 42 -10.96 1.33 -9.31
N ASP A 43 -10.92 0.39 -10.25
CA ASP A 43 -11.94 0.28 -11.32
C ASP A 43 -13.31 -0.13 -10.77
N ALA A 44 -13.36 -0.94 -9.70
CA ALA A 44 -14.59 -1.29 -9.01
C ALA A 44 -15.26 -0.05 -8.40
N VAL A 45 -14.49 0.78 -7.66
CA VAL A 45 -14.98 2.08 -7.14
C VAL A 45 -15.60 2.92 -8.24
N ARG A 46 -14.91 3.07 -9.39
CA ARG A 46 -15.42 3.87 -10.51
C ARG A 46 -16.75 3.30 -11.05
N ARG A 47 -16.83 1.99 -11.18
CA ARG A 47 -18.01 1.30 -11.73
C ARG A 47 -19.24 1.46 -10.85
N GLU A 48 -19.07 1.39 -9.54
CA GLU A 48 -20.19 1.55 -8.61
C GLU A 48 -20.65 3.02 -8.57
N ILE A 49 -19.73 3.99 -8.66
CA ILE A 49 -20.07 5.40 -8.87
C ILE A 49 -20.90 5.57 -10.16
N ASP A 50 -20.50 4.93 -11.26
CA ASP A 50 -21.22 4.99 -12.54
C ASP A 50 -22.63 4.40 -12.48
N LYS A 51 -22.84 3.36 -11.66
CA LYS A 51 -24.16 2.77 -11.41
C LYS A 51 -25.01 3.62 -10.45
N GLY A 52 -24.41 4.61 -9.77
CA GLY A 52 -25.04 5.38 -8.70
C GLY A 52 -25.11 4.65 -7.37
N ASP A 53 -24.41 3.52 -7.22
CA ASP A 53 -24.32 2.77 -5.97
C ASP A 53 -23.16 3.32 -5.12
N LEU A 54 -23.44 4.42 -4.43
CA LEU A 54 -22.45 5.11 -3.61
C LEU A 54 -22.05 4.33 -2.36
N GLU A 55 -22.86 3.37 -1.92
CA GLU A 55 -22.54 2.59 -0.72
C GLU A 55 -21.51 1.51 -1.07
N GLU A 56 -21.74 0.75 -2.14
CA GLU A 56 -20.76 -0.20 -2.64
C GLU A 56 -19.45 0.49 -3.07
N ALA A 57 -19.56 1.67 -3.70
CA ALA A 57 -18.38 2.47 -4.05
C ALA A 57 -17.52 2.84 -2.83
N LYS A 58 -18.14 3.10 -1.66
CA LYS A 58 -17.39 3.38 -0.43
C LYS A 58 -16.71 2.13 0.11
N VAL A 59 -17.37 0.97 0.06
CA VAL A 59 -16.78 -0.31 0.51
C VAL A 59 -15.53 -0.62 -0.30
N GLU A 60 -15.62 -0.54 -1.63
CA GLU A 60 -14.48 -0.75 -2.52
C GLU A 60 -13.37 0.29 -2.32
N LEU A 61 -13.75 1.55 -2.07
CA LEU A 61 -12.81 2.62 -1.80
C LEU A 61 -12.08 2.37 -0.48
N GLU A 62 -12.79 1.92 0.54
CA GLU A 62 -12.22 1.62 1.84
C GLU A 62 -11.25 0.43 1.77
N MET A 63 -11.58 -0.60 0.99
CA MET A 63 -10.65 -1.70 0.70
C MET A 63 -9.36 -1.19 0.03
N LEU A 64 -9.48 -0.36 -1.02
CA LEU A 64 -8.33 0.22 -1.70
C LEU A 64 -7.47 1.06 -0.74
N ARG A 65 -8.11 1.88 0.10
CA ARG A 65 -7.45 2.70 1.12
C ARG A 65 -6.68 1.82 2.10
N LYS A 66 -7.29 0.75 2.63
CA LYS A 66 -6.63 -0.20 3.54
C LYS A 66 -5.37 -0.81 2.93
N LEU A 67 -5.47 -1.32 1.69
CA LEU A 67 -4.34 -1.93 0.99
C LEU A 67 -3.16 -0.96 0.81
N LEU A 68 -3.44 0.30 0.48
CA LEU A 68 -2.41 1.33 0.31
C LEU A 68 -1.82 1.79 1.65
N TRP A 69 -2.66 1.98 2.67
CA TRP A 69 -2.20 2.44 3.99
C TRP A 69 -1.38 1.39 4.71
N PHE A 70 -1.78 0.11 4.68
CA PHE A 70 -0.96 -0.97 5.25
C PHE A 70 0.40 -1.07 4.58
N ARG A 71 0.47 -0.90 3.26
CA ARG A 71 1.75 -0.83 2.53
C ARG A 71 2.62 0.33 3.00
N LEU A 72 2.04 1.53 3.16
CA LEU A 72 2.76 2.72 3.58
C LEU A 72 3.23 2.63 5.04
N GLN A 73 2.39 2.11 5.92
CA GLN A 73 2.73 1.89 7.33
C GLN A 73 3.85 0.86 7.48
N HIS A 74 3.80 -0.25 6.73
CA HIS A 74 4.90 -1.21 6.67
C HIS A 74 6.19 -0.55 6.20
N TYR A 75 6.13 0.24 5.13
CA TYR A 75 7.29 0.99 4.63
C TYR A 75 7.88 1.93 5.69
N GLU A 76 7.04 2.72 6.39
CA GLU A 76 7.49 3.61 7.46
C GLU A 76 8.16 2.84 8.60
N THR A 77 7.55 1.74 9.06
CA THR A 77 8.12 0.88 10.11
C THR A 77 9.50 0.36 9.73
N ILE A 78 9.66 -0.19 8.53
CA ILE A 78 10.94 -0.74 8.07
C ILE A 78 12.00 0.36 7.95
N LEU A 79 11.65 1.55 7.43
CA LEU A 79 12.62 2.65 7.36
C LEU A 79 13.08 3.09 8.76
N ILE A 80 12.17 3.15 9.72
CA ILE A 80 12.50 3.49 11.11
C ILE A 80 13.40 2.42 11.73
N GLU A 81 13.09 1.14 11.56
CA GLU A 81 13.88 0.01 12.08
C GLU A 81 15.31 -0.01 11.54
N HIS A 82 15.49 0.41 10.29
CA HIS A 82 16.80 0.49 9.63
C HIS A 82 17.43 1.89 9.67
N GLU A 83 16.95 2.78 10.53
CA GLU A 83 17.48 4.13 10.74
C GLU A 83 17.58 4.97 9.43
N CYS A 84 16.70 4.71 8.47
CA CYS A 84 16.63 5.43 7.21
C CYS A 84 15.84 6.73 7.37
N GLU A 85 16.23 7.75 6.59
CA GLU A 85 15.43 8.97 6.46
C GLU A 85 14.07 8.66 5.81
N LEU A 86 13.00 9.24 6.35
CA LEU A 86 11.66 9.13 5.77
C LEU A 86 11.51 10.14 4.61
N PRO A 87 10.97 9.72 3.45
CA PRO A 87 10.68 10.64 2.34
C PRO A 87 9.40 11.48 2.57
N PHE A 88 8.81 11.40 3.76
CA PHE A 88 7.58 12.07 4.17
C PHE A 88 7.60 12.37 5.68
N GLN A 89 6.60 13.11 6.16
CA GLN A 89 6.46 13.39 7.59
C GLN A 89 6.09 12.12 8.37
N ARG A 90 6.76 11.87 9.48
CA ARG A 90 6.48 10.72 10.35
C ARG A 90 5.05 10.75 10.89
N GLY A 91 4.45 9.57 11.03
CA GLY A 91 3.15 9.38 11.65
C GLY A 91 1.98 9.83 10.79
N LEU A 92 2.07 9.63 9.46
CA LEU A 92 0.95 9.85 8.56
C LEU A 92 -0.24 9.00 9.00
N GLN A 93 -1.43 9.59 8.96
CA GLN A 93 -2.67 8.93 9.32
C GLN A 93 -3.67 9.01 8.16
N PRO A 94 -4.48 7.94 7.95
CA PRO A 94 -5.61 8.01 7.05
C PRO A 94 -6.58 9.10 7.51
N HIS A 95 -7.02 9.94 6.58
CA HIS A 95 -8.12 10.88 6.82
C HIS A 95 -9.21 10.71 5.74
N PRO A 96 -10.47 10.39 6.11
CA PRO A 96 -10.90 9.98 7.47
C PRO A 96 -10.17 8.72 7.97
N PRO A 97 -10.26 8.33 9.25
CA PRO A 97 -9.72 7.04 9.69
C PRO A 97 -10.20 5.87 8.81
N LEU A 98 -9.41 4.80 8.73
CA LEU A 98 -9.87 3.58 8.06
C LEU A 98 -11.03 2.98 8.87
N GLU A 99 -12.01 2.43 8.18
CA GLU A 99 -13.11 1.72 8.84
C GLU A 99 -12.56 0.44 9.46
N VAL A 100 -12.87 0.21 10.73
CA VAL A 100 -12.61 -1.07 11.38
C VAL A 100 -13.85 -1.91 11.13
N PHE A 101 -13.73 -2.95 10.31
CA PHE A 101 -14.76 -3.98 10.27
C PHE A 101 -14.41 -4.90 11.42
N ASP A 102 -15.27 -4.97 12.44
CA ASP A 102 -15.12 -5.97 13.47
C ASP A 102 -15.34 -7.33 12.79
N ASP A 103 -14.34 -8.20 12.83
CA ASP A 103 -14.41 -9.59 12.34
C ASP A 103 -15.32 -10.45 13.27
N GLU A 104 -16.44 -9.90 13.76
CA GLU A 104 -17.41 -10.60 14.63
C GLU A 104 -18.45 -11.41 13.83
N ASP A 105 -18.39 -11.39 12.51
CA ASP A 105 -19.27 -12.17 11.62
C ASP A 105 -18.50 -13.27 10.85
N GLU A 106 -17.83 -14.19 11.58
CA GLU A 106 -17.44 -15.53 11.07
C GLU A 106 -18.21 -16.65 11.79
#